data_AF-A0A843JC01-F1
#
_entry.id   AF-A0A843JC01-F1
#
_cell.length_a   1.000
_cell.length_b   1.000
_cell.length_c   1.000
_cell.angle_alpha   90.00
_cell.angle_beta   90.00
_cell.angle_gamma   90.00
#
_symmetry.space_group_name_H-M   'P 1'
#
loop_
_entity.id
_entity.type
_entity.pdbx_description
1 polymer ?
#
loop_
_entity_poly.entity_id
_entity_poly.type
_entity_poly.pdbx_seq_one_letter_code
_entity_poly.pdbx_strand_id
1 'polypeptide(L)'
;MQFSEFSEICDRIESTRGRLDSIDIVSGVLKTLTDEELPVFVRFLMGRIFPDWSPEKIGIGPNLVYDAVAYVVGDSRNTVIRKINAGGDAGRAIEGLLLKKEHTSFFSETLDLLEVYNDFIYISGVEGGSSQKEKLKVLKKIFANAKPIEARYITRLILGELRIGIGEGNIRDAVAKAFDVPA
;
A
#
# COMPACT_ATOMS: atom_id res chain seq x y z
N MET A 1 3.37 -3.12 13.01
CA MET A 1 2.26 -2.16 13.14
C MET A 1 1.19 -2.59 12.18
N GLN A 2 -0.09 -2.45 12.51
CA GLN A 2 -1.15 -2.87 11.59
C GLN A 2 -1.11 -2.02 10.31
N PHE A 3 -1.35 -2.65 9.15
CA PHE A 3 -1.38 -1.95 7.87
C PHE A 3 -2.55 -0.94 7.81
N SER A 4 -3.61 -1.14 8.60
CA SER A 4 -4.69 -0.15 8.71
C SER A 4 -4.22 1.14 9.35
N GLU A 5 -3.37 1.07 10.37
CA GLU A 5 -2.79 2.25 11.00
C GLU A 5 -1.92 3.02 10.00
N PHE A 6 -1.09 2.32 9.22
CA PHE A 6 -0.32 2.92 8.11
C PHE A 6 -1.24 3.61 7.08
N SER A 7 -2.34 2.95 6.73
CA SER A 7 -3.32 3.45 5.75
C SER A 7 -4.04 4.70 6.25
N GLU A 8 -4.41 4.74 7.53
CA GLU A 8 -5.02 5.90 8.18
C GLU A 8 -4.04 7.07 8.28
N ILE A 9 -2.76 6.81 8.56
CA ILE A 9 -1.71 7.83 8.52
C ILE A 9 -1.58 8.43 7.12
N CYS A 10 -1.55 7.59 6.08
CA CYS A 10 -1.51 8.05 4.70
C CYS A 10 -2.71 8.94 4.34
N ASP A 11 -3.91 8.57 4.77
CA ASP A 11 -5.14 9.34 4.50
C ASP A 11 -5.18 10.67 5.24
N ARG A 12 -4.69 10.70 6.48
CA ARG A 12 -4.51 11.95 7.25
C ARG A 12 -3.52 12.88 6.57
N ILE A 13 -2.40 12.35 6.07
CA ILE A 13 -1.39 13.12 5.34
C ILE A 13 -2.00 13.68 4.03
N GLU A 14 -2.66 12.84 3.23
CA GLU A 14 -3.29 13.26 1.97
C GLU A 14 -4.35 14.35 2.18
N SER A 15 -5.05 14.32 3.32
CA SER A 15 -6.07 15.31 3.68
C SER A 15 -5.49 16.60 4.29
N THR A 16 -4.20 16.63 4.60
CA THR A 16 -3.53 17.76 5.25
C THR A 16 -3.03 18.78 4.23
N ARG A 17 -3.30 20.06 4.45
CA ARG A 17 -2.93 21.15 3.52
C ARG A 17 -1.53 21.72 3.76
N GLY A 18 -0.97 21.55 4.97
CA GLY A 18 0.29 22.15 5.39
C GLY A 18 1.47 21.19 5.36
N ARG A 19 2.58 21.60 4.70
CA ARG A 19 3.84 20.85 4.68
C ARG A 19 4.33 20.50 6.09
N LEU A 20 4.28 21.47 7.01
CA LEU A 20 4.73 21.31 8.39
C LEU A 20 3.85 20.34 9.16
N ASP A 21 2.54 20.41 8.97
CA ASP A 21 1.59 19.50 9.61
C ASP A 21 1.84 18.04 9.16
N SER A 22 2.13 17.82 7.88
CA SER A 22 2.53 16.49 7.38
C SER A 22 3.84 16.00 8.00
N ILE A 23 4.82 16.88 8.17
CA ILE A 23 6.10 16.57 8.85
C ILE A 23 5.83 16.17 10.31
N ASP A 24 4.93 16.88 10.98
CA ASP A 24 4.58 16.63 12.38
C ASP A 24 3.90 15.28 12.55
N ILE A 25 2.94 14.95 11.67
CA ILE A 25 2.30 13.63 11.65
C ILE A 25 3.36 12.53 11.48
N VAL A 26 4.24 12.64 10.47
CA VAL A 26 5.26 11.61 10.21
C VAL A 26 6.23 11.49 11.38
N SER A 27 6.77 12.61 11.88
CA SER A 27 7.74 12.60 12.97
C SER A 27 7.20 11.99 14.26
N GLY A 28 5.91 12.15 14.54
CA GLY A 28 5.25 11.53 15.68
C GLY A 28 5.20 10.00 15.58
N VAL A 29 4.97 9.47 14.38
CA VAL A 29 4.90 8.02 14.13
C VAL A 29 6.30 7.40 14.12
N LEU A 30 7.33 8.07 13.57
CA LEU A 30 8.67 7.48 13.46
C LEU A 30 9.25 6.98 14.79
N LYS A 31 8.87 7.61 15.92
CA LYS A 31 9.31 7.23 17.26
C LYS A 31 8.63 5.97 17.82
N THR A 32 7.49 5.58 17.26
CA THR A 32 6.70 4.44 17.75
C THR A 32 7.02 3.15 17.00
N LEU A 33 7.75 3.24 15.90
CA LEU A 33 8.10 2.11 15.04
C LEU A 33 9.27 1.32 15.62
N THR A 34 9.26 0.01 15.38
CA THR A 34 10.43 -0.82 15.64
C THR A 34 11.53 -0.58 14.58
N ASP A 35 12.75 -1.03 14.88
CA ASP A 35 13.88 -0.94 13.94
C ASP A 35 13.63 -1.66 12.60
N GLU A 36 12.78 -2.69 12.61
CA GLU A 36 12.38 -3.43 11.41
C GLU A 36 11.29 -2.69 10.61
N GLU A 37 10.34 -2.08 11.31
CA GLU A 37 9.23 -1.34 10.70
C GLU A 37 9.67 -0.01 10.09
N LEU A 38 10.53 0.73 10.79
CA LEU A 38 10.96 2.07 10.40
C LEU A 38 11.42 2.17 8.94
N PRO A 39 12.35 1.32 8.44
CA PRO A 39 12.78 1.39 7.05
C PRO A 39 11.67 1.00 6.06
N VAL A 40 10.77 0.07 6.42
CA VAL A 40 9.63 -0.32 5.58
C VAL A 40 8.61 0.80 5.48
N PHE A 41 8.23 1.38 6.63
CA PHE A 41 7.29 2.48 6.74
C PHE A 41 7.75 3.69 5.93
N VAL A 42 9.01 4.09 6.08
CA VAL A 42 9.58 5.25 5.35
C VAL A 42 9.57 4.99 3.84
N ARG A 43 9.96 3.79 3.38
CA ARG A 43 9.88 3.44 1.95
C ARG A 43 8.44 3.49 1.43
N PHE A 44 7.52 2.90 2.18
CA PHE A 44 6.12 2.87 1.79
C PHE A 44 5.53 4.28 1.73
N LEU A 45 5.83 5.18 2.68
CA LEU A 45 5.43 6.59 2.61
C LEU A 45 5.99 7.32 1.39
N MET A 46 7.18 6.95 0.93
CA MET A 46 7.76 7.47 -0.32
C MET A 46 7.15 6.82 -1.59
N GLY A 47 6.16 5.94 -1.43
CA GLY A 47 5.53 5.21 -2.53
C GLY A 47 6.41 4.12 -3.13
N ARG A 48 7.39 3.63 -2.37
CA ARG A 48 8.39 2.66 -2.82
C ARG A 48 8.28 1.38 -2.00
N ILE A 49 8.40 0.24 -2.65
CA ILE A 49 8.47 -1.06 -1.97
C ILE A 49 9.94 -1.38 -1.65
N PHE A 50 10.80 -1.26 -2.65
CA PHE A 50 12.23 -1.55 -2.56
C PHE A 50 13.06 -0.25 -2.50
N PRO A 51 14.27 -0.29 -1.92
CA PRO A 51 15.22 0.82 -2.01
C PRO A 51 15.65 1.10 -3.46
N ASP A 52 16.02 2.34 -3.78
CA ASP A 52 16.38 2.76 -5.15
C ASP A 52 17.60 2.04 -5.72
N TRP A 53 18.53 1.63 -4.86
CA TRP A 53 19.71 0.87 -5.26
C TRP A 53 19.42 -0.63 -5.46
N SER A 54 18.23 -1.10 -5.09
CA SER A 54 17.85 -2.50 -5.29
C SER A 54 17.43 -2.71 -6.75
N PRO A 55 17.91 -3.79 -7.40
CA PRO A 55 17.42 -4.17 -8.73
C PRO A 55 15.99 -4.74 -8.71
N GLU A 56 15.46 -5.03 -7.51
CA GLU A 56 14.17 -5.68 -7.33
C GLU A 56 13.00 -4.84 -7.85
N LYS A 57 12.03 -5.54 -8.44
CA LYS A 57 10.79 -4.95 -8.92
C LYS A 57 9.67 -5.88 -8.55
N ILE A 58 8.54 -5.31 -8.11
CA ILE A 58 7.36 -6.09 -7.77
C ILE A 58 6.89 -6.96 -8.95
N GLY A 59 7.13 -6.50 -10.18
CA GLY A 59 6.83 -7.27 -11.39
C GLY A 59 5.34 -7.58 -11.53
N ILE A 60 4.49 -6.69 -11.03
CA ILE A 60 3.04 -6.74 -11.14
C ILE A 60 2.59 -5.60 -12.06
N GLY A 61 1.87 -5.95 -13.13
CA GLY A 61 1.13 -4.98 -13.93
C GLY A 61 -0.29 -4.73 -13.38
N PRO A 62 -0.95 -3.62 -13.76
CA PRO A 62 -2.29 -3.27 -13.27
C PRO A 62 -3.33 -4.38 -13.47
N ASN A 63 -3.22 -5.09 -14.59
CA ASN A 63 -4.09 -6.21 -14.95
C ASN A 63 -4.16 -7.31 -13.88
N LEU A 64 -3.04 -7.66 -13.26
CA LEU A 64 -2.99 -8.72 -12.25
C LEU A 64 -3.66 -8.27 -10.93
N VAL A 65 -3.54 -6.98 -10.61
CA VAL A 65 -4.27 -6.35 -9.50
C VAL A 65 -5.78 -6.42 -9.77
N TYR A 66 -6.20 -6.09 -10.98
CA TYR A 66 -7.62 -6.09 -11.34
C TYR A 66 -8.21 -7.50 -11.33
N ASP A 67 -7.45 -8.51 -11.76
CA ASP A 67 -7.83 -9.92 -11.68
C ASP A 67 -7.96 -10.40 -10.22
N ALA A 68 -7.07 -9.97 -9.35
CA ALA A 68 -7.12 -10.28 -7.93
C ALA A 68 -8.36 -9.66 -7.26
N VAL A 69 -8.61 -8.37 -7.52
CA VAL A 69 -9.75 -7.65 -6.96
C VAL A 69 -11.06 -8.21 -7.49
N ALA A 70 -11.19 -8.45 -8.81
CA ALA A 70 -12.38 -9.04 -9.42
C ALA A 70 -12.77 -10.37 -8.75
N TYR A 71 -11.77 -11.21 -8.47
CA TYR A 71 -11.98 -12.46 -7.72
C TYR A 71 -12.50 -12.21 -6.30
N VAL A 72 -11.91 -11.26 -5.57
CA VAL A 72 -12.27 -10.97 -4.18
C VAL A 72 -13.67 -10.36 -4.04
N VAL A 73 -14.06 -9.49 -4.96
CA VAL A 73 -15.36 -8.81 -4.92
C VAL A 73 -16.47 -9.59 -5.63
N GLY A 74 -16.14 -10.70 -6.30
CA GLY A 74 -17.11 -11.51 -7.03
C GLY A 74 -17.68 -10.82 -8.29
N ASP A 75 -16.98 -9.82 -8.82
CA ASP A 75 -17.38 -9.05 -10.01
C ASP A 75 -16.57 -9.47 -11.24
N SER A 76 -17.08 -9.14 -12.44
CA SER A 76 -16.31 -9.32 -13.67
C SER A 76 -15.11 -8.36 -13.74
N ARG A 77 -13.98 -8.82 -14.31
CA ARG A 77 -12.81 -7.98 -14.59
C ARG A 77 -13.16 -6.70 -15.35
N ASN A 78 -14.07 -6.79 -16.32
CA ASN A 78 -14.52 -5.64 -17.11
C ASN A 78 -15.24 -4.59 -16.23
N THR A 79 -16.01 -5.03 -15.24
CA THR A 79 -16.64 -4.12 -14.27
C THR A 79 -15.60 -3.39 -13.43
N VAL A 80 -14.57 -4.09 -12.96
CA VAL A 80 -13.47 -3.51 -12.18
C VAL A 80 -12.70 -2.47 -12.99
N ILE A 81 -12.29 -2.83 -14.22
CA ILE A 81 -11.57 -1.92 -15.13
C ILE A 81 -12.39 -0.65 -15.40
N ARG A 82 -13.69 -0.78 -15.69
CA ARG A 82 -14.57 0.39 -15.91
C ARG A 82 -14.60 1.34 -14.72
N LYS A 83 -14.70 0.81 -13.49
CA LYS A 83 -14.71 1.65 -12.28
C LYS A 83 -13.37 2.36 -12.07
N ILE A 84 -12.26 1.67 -12.32
CA ILE A 84 -10.91 2.24 -12.18
C ILE A 84 -10.67 3.36 -13.20
N ASN A 85 -11.04 3.12 -14.47
CA ASN A 85 -10.87 4.10 -15.54
C ASN A 85 -11.74 5.36 -15.37
N ALA A 86 -12.83 5.28 -14.60
CA ALA A 86 -13.71 6.43 -14.37
C ALA A 86 -13.12 7.46 -13.39
N GLY A 87 -12.28 7.04 -12.44
CA GLY A 87 -11.81 7.87 -11.33
C GLY A 87 -10.36 8.33 -11.42
N GLY A 88 -9.56 7.78 -12.34
CA GLY A 88 -8.13 8.14 -12.50
C GLY A 88 -7.21 7.73 -11.34
N ASP A 89 -7.75 7.04 -10.34
CA ASP A 89 -7.05 6.49 -9.17
C ASP A 89 -7.55 5.06 -8.93
N ALA A 90 -6.69 4.09 -9.22
CA ALA A 90 -7.03 2.68 -9.06
C ALA A 90 -7.25 2.32 -7.58
N GLY A 91 -6.52 2.93 -6.65
CA GLY A 91 -6.64 2.66 -5.22
C GLY A 91 -8.01 3.06 -4.69
N ARG A 92 -8.47 4.28 -4.95
CA ARG A 92 -9.80 4.76 -4.54
C ARG A 92 -10.93 3.95 -5.19
N ALA A 93 -10.78 3.57 -6.46
CA ALA A 93 -11.77 2.73 -7.13
C ALA A 93 -11.87 1.33 -6.51
N ILE A 94 -10.73 0.74 -6.12
CA ILE A 94 -10.67 -0.57 -5.46
C ILE A 94 -11.24 -0.48 -4.03
N GLU A 95 -10.92 0.57 -3.27
CA GLU A 95 -11.56 0.85 -1.97
C GLU A 95 -13.10 0.89 -2.10
N GLY A 96 -13.63 1.65 -3.06
CA GLY A 96 -15.07 1.72 -3.32
C GLY A 96 -15.70 0.41 -3.79
N LEU A 97 -14.93 -0.48 -4.41
CA LEU A 97 -15.36 -1.83 -4.77
C LEU A 97 -15.47 -2.73 -3.53
N LEU A 98 -14.47 -2.69 -2.65
CA LEU A 98 -14.45 -3.50 -1.42
C LEU A 98 -15.49 -3.03 -0.40
N LEU A 99 -15.82 -1.73 -0.34
CA LEU A 99 -16.90 -1.21 0.51
C LEU A 99 -18.28 -1.81 0.17
N LYS A 100 -18.49 -2.23 -1.09
CA LYS A 100 -19.75 -2.83 -1.55
C LYS A 100 -19.81 -4.33 -1.33
N LYS A 101 -18.71 -4.95 -0.88
CA LYS A 101 -18.67 -6.38 -0.59
C LYS A 101 -19.54 -6.63 0.65
N GLU A 102 -20.58 -7.44 0.51
CA GLU A 102 -21.27 -7.98 1.68
C GLU A 102 -20.26 -8.81 2.48
N HIS A 103 -20.11 -8.50 3.78
CA HIS A 103 -19.16 -9.13 4.70
C HIS A 103 -19.48 -10.62 4.83
N THR A 104 -19.01 -11.41 3.87
CA THR A 104 -19.25 -12.86 3.76
C THR A 104 -18.15 -13.68 4.41
N SER A 105 -17.04 -13.05 4.82
CA SER A 105 -15.99 -13.71 5.59
C SER A 105 -16.07 -13.31 7.06
N PHE A 106 -16.48 -14.24 7.91
CA PHE A 106 -16.45 -14.11 9.37
C PHE A 106 -15.02 -14.12 9.95
N PHE A 107 -14.01 -14.40 9.11
CA PHE A 107 -12.59 -14.40 9.48
C PHE A 107 -11.82 -13.56 8.46
N SER A 108 -11.44 -12.35 8.82
CA SER A 108 -10.41 -11.57 8.12
C SER A 108 -9.20 -11.52 9.04
N GLU A 109 -8.06 -12.02 8.58
CA GLU A 109 -6.79 -11.80 9.28
C GLU A 109 -6.41 -10.32 9.16
N THR A 110 -5.98 -9.72 10.26
CA THR A 110 -5.48 -8.33 10.25
C THR A 110 -4.14 -8.29 9.55
N LEU A 111 -3.99 -7.43 8.55
CA LEU A 111 -2.72 -7.25 7.84
C LEU A 111 -1.73 -6.46 8.70
N ASP A 112 -0.51 -6.96 8.87
CA ASP A 112 0.62 -6.21 9.44
C ASP A 112 1.51 -5.60 8.34
N LEU A 113 2.15 -4.46 8.65
CA LEU A 113 3.05 -3.75 7.74
C LEU A 113 4.20 -4.64 7.22
N LEU A 114 4.85 -5.39 8.12
CA LEU A 114 5.97 -6.26 7.77
C LEU A 114 5.51 -7.48 6.99
N GLU A 115 4.32 -8.02 7.31
CA GLU A 115 3.73 -9.12 6.55
C GLU A 115 3.39 -8.73 5.11
N VAL A 116 2.81 -7.54 4.90
CA VAL A 116 2.55 -7.01 3.55
C VAL A 116 3.85 -6.79 2.80
N TYR A 117 4.89 -6.26 3.47
CA TYR A 117 6.21 -6.10 2.87
C TYR A 117 6.86 -7.45 2.50
N ASN A 118 6.74 -8.46 3.35
CA ASN A 118 7.24 -9.81 3.08
C ASN A 118 6.49 -10.47 1.92
N ASP A 119 5.16 -10.29 1.83
CA ASP A 119 4.38 -10.75 0.67
C ASP A 119 4.85 -10.05 -0.62
N PHE A 120 5.25 -8.76 -0.57
CA PHE A 120 5.82 -8.05 -1.72
C PHE A 120 7.22 -8.55 -2.11
N ILE A 121 8.10 -8.84 -1.14
CA ILE A 121 9.41 -9.47 -1.39
C ILE A 121 9.20 -10.83 -2.05
N TYR A 122 8.29 -11.64 -1.51
CA TYR A 122 7.99 -12.94 -2.08
C TYR A 122 7.52 -12.81 -3.54
N ILE A 123 6.60 -11.89 -3.83
CA ILE A 123 6.13 -11.63 -5.20
C ILE A 123 7.28 -11.20 -6.13
N SER A 124 8.21 -10.37 -5.66
CA SER A 124 9.39 -9.93 -6.41
C SER A 124 10.26 -11.11 -6.84
N GLY A 125 10.52 -12.05 -5.93
CA GLY A 125 11.34 -13.25 -6.18
C GLY A 125 10.67 -14.35 -7.00
N VAL A 126 9.36 -14.25 -7.31
CA VAL A 126 8.64 -15.27 -8.10
C VAL A 126 8.93 -15.08 -9.60
N GLU A 127 9.60 -16.07 -10.18
CA GLU A 127 9.99 -16.13 -11.59
C GLU A 127 9.55 -17.44 -12.29
N GLY A 128 9.77 -17.52 -13.60
CA GLY A 128 9.44 -18.71 -14.41
C GLY A 128 8.02 -18.75 -14.98
N GLY A 129 7.69 -19.85 -15.68
CA GLY A 129 6.47 -19.98 -16.49
C GLY A 129 5.15 -19.92 -15.71
N SER A 130 5.17 -20.22 -14.41
CA SER A 130 3.99 -20.15 -13.53
C SER A 130 3.94 -18.88 -12.68
N SER A 131 4.89 -17.94 -12.86
CA SER A 131 5.05 -16.76 -12.01
C SER A 131 3.78 -15.93 -11.87
N GLN A 132 3.12 -15.61 -12.98
CA GLN A 132 1.87 -14.82 -12.99
C GLN A 132 0.77 -15.45 -12.12
N LYS A 133 0.66 -16.80 -12.14
CA LYS A 133 -0.35 -17.53 -11.35
C LYS A 133 -0.05 -17.43 -9.85
N GLU A 134 1.21 -17.57 -9.45
CA GLU A 134 1.59 -17.50 -8.04
C GLU A 134 1.49 -16.05 -7.51
N LYS A 135 1.93 -15.06 -8.29
CA LYS A 135 1.74 -13.64 -7.94
C LYS A 135 0.26 -13.28 -7.76
N LEU A 136 -0.60 -13.77 -8.66
CA LEU A 136 -2.06 -13.58 -8.56
C LEU A 136 -2.64 -14.21 -7.28
N LYS A 137 -2.15 -15.38 -6.87
CA LYS A 137 -2.59 -16.06 -5.64
C LYS A 137 -2.25 -15.25 -4.40
N VAL A 138 -1.05 -14.69 -4.32
CA VAL A 138 -0.64 -13.81 -3.20
C VAL A 138 -1.48 -12.53 -3.17
N LEU A 139 -1.69 -11.89 -4.33
CA LEU A 139 -2.56 -10.71 -4.41
C LEU A 139 -3.99 -11.01 -3.95
N LYS A 140 -4.55 -12.16 -4.34
CA LYS A 140 -5.88 -12.58 -3.88
C LYS A 140 -5.93 -12.75 -2.36
N LYS A 141 -4.90 -13.35 -1.75
CA LYS A 141 -4.77 -13.45 -0.27
C LYS A 141 -4.78 -12.06 0.36
N ILE A 142 -3.92 -11.16 -0.11
CA ILE A 142 -3.81 -9.79 0.41
C ILE A 142 -5.17 -9.07 0.33
N PHE A 143 -5.78 -9.01 -0.86
CA PHE A 143 -7.04 -8.29 -1.04
C PHE A 143 -8.24 -8.96 -0.36
N ALA A 144 -8.20 -10.28 -0.12
CA ALA A 144 -9.27 -10.97 0.61
C ALA A 144 -9.31 -10.57 2.08
N ASN A 145 -8.14 -10.26 2.67
CA ASN A 145 -7.98 -9.87 4.07
C ASN A 145 -7.94 -8.35 4.28
N ALA A 146 -7.68 -7.56 3.22
CA ALA A 146 -7.59 -6.11 3.31
C ALA A 146 -8.94 -5.44 3.63
N LYS A 147 -8.92 -4.52 4.59
CA LYS A 147 -9.96 -3.49 4.74
C LYS A 147 -9.97 -2.57 3.51
N PRO A 148 -11.09 -1.88 3.21
CA PRO A 148 -11.18 -1.02 2.03
C PRO A 148 -10.07 0.04 1.93
N ILE A 149 -9.75 0.71 3.03
CA ILE A 149 -8.68 1.73 3.08
C ILE A 149 -7.30 1.11 2.84
N GLU A 150 -7.05 -0.09 3.39
CA GLU A 150 -5.81 -0.83 3.20
C GLU A 150 -5.62 -1.19 1.72
N ALA A 151 -6.69 -1.67 1.06
CA ALA A 151 -6.66 -2.02 -0.35
C ALA A 151 -6.33 -0.83 -1.26
N ARG A 152 -6.75 0.40 -0.90
CA ARG A 152 -6.36 1.62 -1.61
C ARG A 152 -4.85 1.82 -1.58
N TYR A 153 -4.24 1.79 -0.41
CA TYR A 153 -2.81 2.06 -0.27
C TYR A 153 -1.94 0.90 -0.78
N ILE A 154 -2.37 -0.36 -0.60
CA ILE A 154 -1.72 -1.52 -1.22
C ILE A 154 -1.70 -1.39 -2.73
N THR A 155 -2.84 -1.06 -3.35
CA THR A 155 -2.92 -0.86 -4.80
C THR A 155 -1.98 0.25 -5.24
N ARG A 156 -2.02 1.40 -4.56
CA ARG A 156 -1.16 2.53 -4.92
C ARG A 156 0.33 2.20 -4.74
N LEU A 157 0.72 1.43 -3.73
CA LEU A 157 2.11 0.96 -3.58
C LEU A 157 2.53 0.03 -4.74
N ILE A 158 1.69 -0.95 -5.08
CA ILE A 158 1.98 -1.89 -6.19
C ILE A 158 2.14 -1.14 -7.52
N LEU A 159 1.32 -0.11 -7.76
CA LEU A 159 1.33 0.67 -9.00
C LEU A 159 2.34 1.83 -8.98
N GLY A 160 2.97 2.12 -7.84
CA GLY A 160 3.91 3.25 -7.70
C GLY A 160 3.22 4.62 -7.70
N GLU A 161 1.98 4.71 -7.23
CA GLU A 161 1.12 5.90 -7.32
C GLU A 161 0.55 6.34 -5.96
N LEU A 162 1.35 6.30 -4.88
CA LEU A 162 0.86 6.62 -3.52
C LEU A 162 0.19 8.00 -3.40
N ARG A 163 0.76 9.02 -4.05
CA ARG A 163 0.16 10.36 -4.22
C ARG A 163 -0.36 11.03 -2.93
N ILE A 164 0.35 10.89 -1.81
CA ILE A 164 -0.03 11.51 -0.52
C ILE A 164 0.56 12.90 -0.30
N GLY A 165 1.27 13.48 -1.27
CA GLY A 165 1.80 14.85 -1.15
C GLY A 165 3.06 14.98 -0.27
N ILE A 166 3.72 13.87 0.06
CA ILE A 166 5.01 13.84 0.77
C ILE A 166 6.14 13.52 -0.21
N GLY A 167 7.21 14.30 -0.15
CA GLY A 167 8.46 14.04 -0.87
C GLY A 167 9.63 13.75 0.09
N GLU A 168 10.79 13.47 -0.48
CA GLU A 168 12.02 13.15 0.28
C GLU A 168 12.41 14.24 1.28
N GLY A 169 12.24 15.51 0.92
CA GLY A 169 12.51 16.63 1.83
C GLY A 169 11.62 16.62 3.08
N ASN A 170 10.34 16.26 2.94
CA ASN A 170 9.44 16.12 4.09
C ASN A 170 9.86 14.97 4.99
N ILE A 171 10.23 13.83 4.41
CA ILE A 171 10.69 12.66 5.16
C ILE A 171 11.97 12.98 5.92
N ARG A 172 12.95 13.62 5.26
CA ARG A 172 14.19 14.08 5.89
C ARG A 172 13.91 15.00 7.07
N ASP A 173 13.08 16.03 6.87
CA ASP A 173 12.72 16.97 7.93
C ASP A 173 11.98 16.27 9.09
N ALA A 174 11.15 15.26 8.80
CA ALA A 174 10.45 14.47 9.80
C ALA A 174 11.37 13.55 10.59
N VAL A 175 12.36 12.93 9.94
CA VAL A 175 13.41 12.12 10.59
C VAL A 175 14.26 13.00 11.51
N ALA A 176 14.71 14.15 11.00
CA ALA A 176 15.45 15.15 11.77
C ALA A 176 14.69 15.56 13.04
N LYS A 177 13.41 15.92 12.89
CA LYS A 177 12.53 16.27 14.00
C LYS A 177 12.24 15.11 14.95
N ALA A 178 12.08 13.90 14.44
CA ALA A 178 11.81 12.72 15.25
C ALA A 178 13.01 12.37 16.15
N PHE A 179 14.22 12.41 15.62
CA PHE A 179 15.40 11.93 16.35
C PHE A 179 16.27 13.04 16.92
N ASP A 180 15.80 14.29 16.89
CA ASP A 180 16.50 15.47 17.39
C ASP A 180 17.91 15.64 16.78
N VAL A 181 17.97 15.50 15.44
CA VAL A 181 19.20 15.65 14.66
C VAL A 181 19.03 16.75 13.60
N PRO A 182 20.11 17.39 13.13
CA PRO A 182 20.04 18.35 12.03
C PRO A 182 19.47 17.72 10.74
N ALA A 183 18.70 18.51 9.98
CA ALA A 183 18.14 18.12 8.68
C ALA A 183 19.11 18.36 7.51
#